data_AF-A0A4Y4M115-F1
#
_entry.id   AF-A0A4Y4M115-F1
#
_cell.length_a   1.000
_cell.length_b   1.000
_cell.length_c   1.000
_cell.angle_alpha   90.00
_cell.angle_beta   90.00
_cell.angle_gamma   90.00
#
_symmetry.space_group_name_H-M   'P 1'
#
loop_
_entity.id
_entity.type
_entity.pdbx_description
1 polymer ?
#
loop_
_entity_poly.entity_id
_entity_poly.type
_entity_poly.pdbx_seq_one_letter_code
_entity_poly.pdbx_strand_id
1 'polypeptide(L)'
;MSEWLGDPEMNIEVQTDWKVNSPILIRGFHHVNFENKGIILQYDKEKRLSFSHLSSVSKLVDKKQNYTVIEFILTSVDRQTQLTVNIENFPTETIRKHFEFFWRTTIFTIKEIAENMPRHI
;
A
#
# COMPACT_ATOMS: atom_id res chain seq x y z
N MET A 1 -6.68 -5.72 10.88
CA MET A 1 -6.85 -5.23 9.48
C MET A 1 -5.66 -4.44 8.93
N SER A 2 -4.85 -3.75 9.74
CA SER A 2 -3.59 -3.10 9.29
C SER A 2 -2.33 -3.95 9.49
N GLU A 3 -2.49 -5.23 9.84
CA GLU A 3 -1.40 -6.13 10.30
C GLU A 3 -0.23 -6.30 9.32
N TRP A 4 -0.45 -6.12 8.02
CA TRP A 4 0.64 -6.22 7.03
C TRP A 4 1.32 -4.87 6.72
N LEU A 5 0.70 -3.74 7.10
CA LEU A 5 1.20 -2.40 6.76
C LEU A 5 2.38 -1.95 7.64
N GLY A 6 2.56 -2.58 8.80
CA GLY A 6 3.64 -2.29 9.74
C GLY A 6 3.40 -2.95 11.08
N ASP A 7 4.36 -2.82 11.98
CA ASP A 7 4.28 -3.41 13.31
C ASP A 7 3.12 -2.81 14.13
N PRO A 8 2.53 -3.57 15.07
CA PRO A 8 1.43 -3.07 15.91
C PRO A 8 1.76 -1.77 16.65
N GLU A 9 3.03 -1.59 17.06
CA GLU A 9 3.51 -0.38 17.75
C GLU A 9 3.44 0.88 16.89
N MET A 10 3.37 0.74 15.56
CA MET A 10 3.25 1.86 14.63
C MET A 10 1.85 2.49 14.64
N ASN A 11 0.85 1.84 15.23
CA ASN A 11 -0.54 2.32 15.31
C ASN A 11 -1.07 2.84 13.96
N ILE A 12 -0.94 2.01 12.92
CA ILE A 12 -1.29 2.41 11.55
C ILE A 12 -2.81 2.47 11.39
N GLU A 13 -3.29 3.64 10.95
CA GLU A 13 -4.68 3.89 10.57
C GLU A 13 -4.79 4.18 9.07
N VAL A 14 -5.81 3.60 8.44
CA VAL A 14 -6.15 3.85 7.03
C VAL A 14 -7.54 4.46 6.95
N GLN A 15 -7.64 5.66 6.40
CA GLN A 15 -8.89 6.38 6.18
C GLN A 15 -9.14 6.51 4.68
N THR A 16 -10.21 5.88 4.20
CA THR A 16 -10.69 5.98 2.82
C THR A 16 -12.13 5.47 2.73
N ASP A 17 -12.88 5.89 1.71
CA ASP A 17 -14.21 5.38 1.40
C ASP A 17 -14.21 4.34 0.26
N TRP A 18 -13.01 3.95 -0.22
CA TRP A 18 -12.81 2.96 -1.29
C TRP A 18 -13.53 3.30 -2.61
N LYS A 19 -13.57 4.59 -2.98
CA LYS A 19 -14.13 5.04 -4.27
C LYS A 19 -13.04 5.59 -5.18
N VAL A 20 -13.14 5.29 -6.47
CA VAL A 20 -12.24 5.89 -7.46
C VAL A 20 -12.34 7.42 -7.40
N ASN A 21 -11.18 8.08 -7.49
CA ASN A 21 -10.99 9.53 -7.31
C ASN A 21 -11.23 10.07 -5.89
N SER A 22 -11.34 9.21 -4.88
CA SER A 22 -11.46 9.64 -3.48
C SER A 22 -10.12 9.57 -2.74
N PRO A 23 -9.97 10.31 -1.62
CA PRO A 23 -8.73 10.29 -0.86
C PRO A 23 -8.50 8.96 -0.14
N ILE A 24 -7.22 8.61 -0.03
CA ILE A 24 -6.71 7.63 0.91
C ILE A 24 -5.65 8.31 1.79
N LEU A 25 -5.74 8.05 3.09
CA LEU A 25 -4.86 8.62 4.08
C LEU A 25 -4.38 7.55 5.04
N ILE A 26 -3.07 7.38 5.12
CA ILE A 26 -2.42 6.40 5.99
C ILE A 26 -1.59 7.16 7.01
N ARG A 27 -1.88 6.97 8.30
CA ARG A 27 -1.18 7.61 9.40
C ARG A 27 -0.60 6.59 10.35
N GLY A 28 0.46 6.97 11.04
CA GLY A 28 1.05 6.16 12.09
C GLY A 28 2.30 6.81 12.65
N PHE A 29 3.03 6.04 13.44
CA PHE A 29 4.28 6.44 14.05
C PHE A 29 5.40 5.47 13.67
N HIS A 30 6.50 5.99 13.11
CA HIS A 30 7.72 5.21 12.91
C HIS A 30 8.93 6.12 13.10
N HIS A 31 9.45 6.15 14.33
CA HIS A 31 10.37 7.17 14.87
C HIS A 31 9.81 8.61 14.90
N VAL A 32 8.97 8.97 13.93
CA VAL A 32 8.26 10.25 13.80
C VAL A 32 6.81 9.96 13.39
N ASN A 33 5.89 10.87 13.72
CA ASN A 33 4.54 10.81 13.17
C ASN A 33 4.58 11.03 11.66
N PHE A 34 4.02 10.09 10.90
CA PHE A 34 3.93 10.20 9.45
C PHE A 34 2.48 10.26 8.99
N GLU A 35 2.30 10.91 7.84
CA GLU A 35 1.04 10.94 7.11
C GLU A 35 1.36 10.72 5.63
N ASN A 36 0.78 9.67 5.05
CA ASN A 36 0.90 9.36 3.64
C ASN A 36 -0.47 9.61 3.00
N LYS A 37 -0.54 10.60 2.10
CA LYS A 37 -1.76 10.97 1.41
C LYS A 37 -1.76 10.49 -0.03
N GLY A 38 -2.95 10.26 -0.56
CA GLY A 38 -3.14 9.68 -1.88
C GLY A 38 -4.55 9.83 -2.39
N ILE A 39 -4.76 9.36 -3.62
CA ILE A 39 -6.06 9.23 -4.27
C ILE A 39 -6.20 7.79 -4.78
N ILE A 40 -7.37 7.18 -4.60
CA ILE A 40 -7.72 5.90 -5.20
C ILE A 40 -7.85 6.07 -6.72
N LEU A 41 -7.01 5.37 -7.48
CA LEU A 41 -6.96 5.43 -8.94
C LEU A 41 -7.80 4.32 -9.59
N GLN A 42 -7.85 3.14 -8.97
CA GLN A 42 -8.66 1.99 -9.39
C GLN A 42 -9.15 1.24 -8.16
N TYR A 43 -10.40 0.78 -8.18
CA TYR A 43 -10.94 -0.08 -7.13
C TYR A 43 -11.97 -1.04 -7.70
N ASP A 44 -11.51 -2.25 -7.99
CA ASP A 44 -12.33 -3.41 -8.35
C ASP A 44 -12.22 -4.42 -7.21
N LYS A 45 -13.28 -4.53 -6.40
CA LYS A 45 -13.31 -5.44 -5.25
C LYS A 45 -12.84 -6.84 -5.66
N GLU A 46 -11.93 -7.40 -4.86
CA GLU A 46 -11.34 -8.75 -5.03
C GLU A 46 -10.52 -8.94 -6.32
N LYS A 47 -10.24 -7.87 -7.09
CA LYS A 47 -9.50 -7.95 -8.36
C LYS A 47 -8.34 -6.98 -8.46
N ARG A 48 -8.58 -5.68 -8.20
CA ARG A 48 -7.59 -4.64 -8.45
C ARG A 48 -7.77 -3.46 -7.50
N LEU A 49 -6.65 -2.96 -6.99
CA LEU A 49 -6.58 -1.72 -6.24
C LEU A 49 -5.37 -0.93 -6.71
N SER A 50 -5.54 0.34 -7.05
CA SER A 50 -4.41 1.24 -7.30
C SER A 50 -4.65 2.58 -6.61
N PHE A 51 -3.60 3.15 -6.03
CA PHE A 51 -3.65 4.46 -5.42
C PHE A 51 -2.31 5.20 -5.53
N SER A 52 -2.39 6.53 -5.54
CA SER A 52 -1.22 7.38 -5.44
C SER A 52 -0.75 7.53 -3.99
N HIS A 53 0.54 7.77 -3.77
CA HIS A 53 1.14 7.85 -2.45
C HIS A 53 2.17 8.97 -2.39
N LEU A 54 2.00 9.89 -1.45
CA LEU A 54 2.98 10.91 -1.07
C LEU A 54 3.15 10.90 0.44
N SER A 55 4.37 10.60 0.90
CA SER A 55 4.71 10.57 2.33
C SER A 55 5.14 11.93 2.86
N SER A 56 4.63 12.33 4.02
CA SER A 56 5.09 13.52 4.75
C SER A 56 6.58 13.46 5.11
N VAL A 57 7.13 12.27 5.31
CA VAL A 57 8.56 12.05 5.65
C VAL A 57 9.47 12.45 4.50
N SER A 58 9.00 12.33 3.24
CA SER A 58 9.77 12.72 2.07
C SER A 58 10.03 14.23 1.96
N LYS A 59 9.21 15.06 2.64
CA LYS A 59 9.19 16.53 2.55
C LYS A 59 9.11 17.06 1.11
N LEU A 60 8.62 16.25 0.16
CA LEU A 60 8.41 16.67 -1.21
C LEU A 60 7.17 17.56 -1.30
N VAL A 61 7.22 18.52 -2.24
CA VAL A 61 6.07 19.38 -2.53
C VAL A 61 4.90 18.56 -3.06
N ASP A 62 3.68 18.96 -2.73
CA ASP A 62 2.47 18.33 -3.25
C ASP A 62 2.29 18.67 -4.75
N LYS A 63 2.90 17.84 -5.60
CA LYS A 63 2.84 17.91 -7.06
C LYS A 63 2.72 16.50 -7.62
N LYS A 64 1.97 16.35 -8.71
CA LYS A 64 1.71 15.06 -9.39
C LYS A 64 2.96 14.20 -9.58
N GLN A 65 4.09 14.80 -9.98
CA GLN A 65 5.36 14.11 -10.20
C GLN A 65 5.98 13.47 -8.94
N ASN A 66 5.54 13.88 -7.75
CA ASN A 66 6.06 13.40 -6.47
C ASN A 66 5.24 12.25 -5.87
N TYR A 67 4.18 11.81 -6.55
CA TYR A 67 3.34 10.71 -6.09
C TYR A 67 3.79 9.38 -6.70
N THR A 68 4.23 8.46 -5.87
CA THR A 68 4.41 7.06 -6.26
C THR A 68 3.03 6.43 -6.50
N VAL A 69 2.87 5.58 -7.51
CA VAL A 69 1.65 4.80 -7.71
C VAL A 69 1.90 3.37 -7.25
N ILE A 70 1.02 2.85 -6.40
CA ILE A 70 1.05 1.47 -5.91
C ILE A 70 -0.19 0.77 -6.46
N GLU A 71 0.00 -0.38 -7.08
CA GLU A 71 -1.07 -1.19 -7.65
C GLU A 71 -0.97 -2.63 -7.18
N PHE A 72 -2.12 -3.20 -6.82
CA PHE A 72 -2.33 -4.59 -6.47
C PHE A 72 -3.26 -5.21 -7.51
N ILE A 73 -2.86 -6.37 -8.03
CA ILE A 73 -3.65 -7.16 -8.97
C ILE A 73 -3.76 -8.58 -8.39
N LEU A 74 -5.00 -9.06 -8.26
CA LEU A 74 -5.31 -10.42 -7.87
C LEU A 74 -5.74 -11.21 -9.10
N THR A 75 -5.04 -12.30 -9.39
CA THR A 75 -5.36 -13.21 -10.50
C THR A 75 -5.61 -14.60 -9.94
N SER A 76 -6.76 -15.20 -10.28
CA SER A 76 -7.03 -16.59 -9.94
C SER A 76 -6.16 -17.52 -10.79
N VAL A 77 -5.44 -18.43 -10.15
CA VAL A 77 -4.59 -19.44 -10.80
C VAL A 77 -4.90 -20.79 -10.16
N ASP A 78 -5.64 -21.64 -10.88
CA ASP A 78 -6.19 -22.91 -10.37
C ASP A 78 -6.96 -22.74 -9.05
N ARG A 79 -6.44 -23.30 -7.95
CA ARG A 79 -6.99 -23.20 -6.59
C ARG A 79 -6.27 -22.15 -5.73
N GLN A 80 -5.46 -21.31 -6.33
CA GLN A 80 -4.64 -20.29 -5.68
C GLN A 80 -4.97 -18.90 -6.21
N THR A 81 -4.49 -17.88 -5.50
CA THR A 81 -4.54 -16.48 -5.95
C THR A 81 -3.11 -15.96 -6.07
N GLN A 82 -2.77 -15.46 -7.26
CA GLN A 82 -1.53 -14.71 -7.47
C GLN A 82 -1.78 -13.24 -7.15
N LEU A 83 -1.04 -12.71 -6.19
CA LEU A 83 -0.92 -11.28 -5.95
C LEU A 83 0.28 -10.74 -6.74
N THR A 84 0.03 -9.74 -7.58
CA THR A 84 1.08 -8.94 -8.24
C THR A 84 1.00 -7.51 -7.70
N VAL A 85 2.14 -6.97 -7.26
CA VAL A 85 2.25 -5.56 -6.83
C VAL A 85 3.15 -4.81 -7.80
N ASN A 86 2.58 -3.82 -8.49
CA ASN A 86 3.31 -2.92 -9.38
C ASN A 86 3.49 -1.57 -8.67
N ILE A 87 4.70 -1.02 -8.74
CA ILE A 87 5.01 0.27 -8.13
C ILE A 87 5.80 1.11 -9.11
N GLU A 88 5.31 2.30 -9.40
CA GLU A 88 5.88 3.17 -10.43
C GLU A 88 5.90 4.65 -10.00
N ASN A 89 6.49 5.48 -10.86
CA ASN A 89 6.61 6.93 -10.66
C ASN A 89 7.33 7.33 -9.37
N PHE A 90 8.45 6.65 -9.07
CA PHE A 90 9.30 6.99 -7.93
C PHE A 90 9.90 8.41 -8.11
N PRO A 91 9.68 9.35 -7.17
CA PRO A 91 10.17 10.72 -7.33
C PRO A 91 11.69 10.83 -7.26
N THR A 92 12.33 9.91 -6.52
CA THR A 92 13.77 9.83 -6.35
C THR A 92 14.23 8.38 -6.23
N GLU A 93 15.52 8.16 -6.49
CA GLU A 93 16.14 6.85 -6.36
C GLU A 93 16.18 6.34 -4.91
N THR A 94 16.30 7.24 -3.94
CA THR A 94 16.23 6.89 -2.51
C THR A 94 14.85 6.35 -2.14
N ILE A 95 13.78 6.97 -2.65
CA ILE A 95 12.41 6.48 -2.42
C ILE A 95 12.23 5.12 -3.08
N ARG A 96 12.73 4.93 -4.31
CA ARG A 96 12.70 3.63 -5.00
C ARG A 96 13.33 2.52 -4.16
N LYS A 97 14.58 2.71 -3.71
CA LYS A 97 15.31 1.72 -2.89
C LYS A 97 14.62 1.44 -1.56
N HIS A 98 14.04 2.45 -0.92
CA HIS A 98 13.27 2.27 0.30
C HIS A 98 12.03 1.38 0.08
N PHE A 99 11.29 1.63 -1.00
CA PHE A 99 10.15 0.81 -1.39
C PHE A 99 10.56 -0.62 -1.74
N GLU A 100 11.63 -0.82 -2.51
CA GLU A 100 12.16 -2.15 -2.83
C GLU A 100 12.49 -2.95 -1.57
N PHE A 101 13.16 -2.32 -0.61
CA PHE A 101 13.50 -2.97 0.66
C PHE A 101 12.25 -3.38 1.45
N PHE A 102 11.29 -2.46 1.58
CA PHE A 102 10.04 -2.72 2.30
C PHE A 102 9.21 -3.83 1.62
N TRP A 103 8.90 -3.66 0.33
CA TRP A 103 8.01 -4.55 -0.41
C TRP A 103 8.56 -5.96 -0.59
N ARG A 104 9.89 -6.13 -0.60
CA ARG A 104 10.51 -7.46 -0.64
C ARG A 104 10.09 -8.32 0.55
N THR A 105 9.88 -7.74 1.73
CA THR A 105 9.43 -8.47 2.92
C THR A 105 7.91 -8.48 3.01
N THR A 106 7.26 -7.34 2.77
CA THR A 106 5.81 -7.17 2.94
C THR A 106 4.98 -8.17 2.13
N ILE A 107 5.41 -8.55 0.92
CA ILE A 107 4.69 -9.55 0.11
C ILE A 107 4.61 -10.91 0.81
N PHE A 108 5.67 -11.33 1.49
CA PHE A 108 5.66 -12.59 2.25
C PHE A 108 4.75 -12.49 3.47
N THR A 109 4.78 -11.37 4.18
CA THR A 109 3.87 -11.12 5.31
C THR A 109 2.40 -11.14 4.87
N ILE A 110 2.07 -10.51 3.74
CA ILE A 110 0.70 -10.57 3.17
C ILE A 110 0.31 -12.01 2.87
N LYS A 111 1.20 -12.80 2.25
CA LYS A 111 0.95 -14.22 1.95
C LYS A 111 0.68 -15.02 3.23
N GLU A 112 1.55 -14.91 4.23
CA GLU A 112 1.40 -15.63 5.51
C GLU A 112 0.08 -15.28 6.20
N ILE A 113 -0.28 -14.00 6.26
CA ILE A 113 -1.54 -13.56 6.87
C ILE A 113 -2.74 -14.10 6.08
N ALA A 114 -2.74 -13.93 4.75
CA ALA A 114 -3.86 -14.33 3.91
C ALA A 114 -4.11 -15.84 3.88
N GLU A 115 -3.04 -16.65 3.96
CA GLU A 115 -3.14 -18.11 3.93
C GLU A 115 -3.43 -18.73 5.29
N ASN A 116 -3.05 -18.07 6.38
CA ASN A 116 -3.32 -18.53 7.75
C ASN A 116 -4.59 -17.94 8.37
N MET A 117 -5.20 -16.93 7.74
CA MET A 117 -6.51 -16.43 8.18
C MET A 117 -7.56 -17.54 8.04
N PRO A 118 -8.32 -17.87 9.10
CA PRO A 118 -9.41 -18.82 8.99
C PRO A 118 -10.42 -18.30 7.97
N ARG A 119 -10.74 -19.12 6.97
CA ARG A 119 -11.78 -18.79 5.99
C ARG A 119 -13.10 -18.64 6.75
N HIS A 120 -13.68 -17.44 6.70
CA HIS A 120 -15.09 -17.28 7.04
C HIS A 120 -15.90 -17.99 5.95
N ILE A 121 -16.38 -19.19 6.27
CA ILE A 121 -17.34 -19.97 5.47
C ILE A 121 -18.75 -19.46 5.79
#